data_AF-A0A3R9RZ27-F1
#
_entry.id   AF-A0A3R9RZ27-F1
#
_cell.length_a   1.000
_cell.length_b   1.000
_cell.length_c   1.000
_cell.angle_alpha   90.00
_cell.angle_beta   90.00
_cell.angle_gamma   90.00
#
_symmetry.space_group_name_H-M   'P 1'
#
loop_
_entity.id
_entity.type
_entity.pdbx_description
1 polymer ?
#
loop_
_entity_poly.entity_id
_entity_poly.type
_entity_poly.pdbx_seq_one_letter_code
_entity_poly.pdbx_strand_id
1 'polypeptide(L)'
;MFNEEVAYYFDGSMVGLLSCVFRAFQFKELQVRLCLNDTAQHGLFADKIEVVNNEQHAERVWAALQKKLSSSSLKQFYFAYLSESLDAYQHLFNYCIYVFSSHVSIEKDYSHPSVLAITQWTKKVGREKHRMEAFIRFKKTKDELFLSLVRPD
;
A
#
# COMPACT_ATOMS: atom_id res chain seq x y z
N MET A 1 -3.91 -23.14 21.49
CA MET A 1 -2.66 -23.03 20.71
C MET A 1 -2.68 -21.61 20.17
N PHE A 2 -1.92 -20.69 20.77
CA PHE A 2 -1.85 -19.32 20.28
C PHE A 2 -1.18 -19.39 18.90
N ASN A 3 -1.95 -19.15 17.85
CA ASN A 3 -1.37 -18.99 16.53
C ASN A 3 -0.66 -17.63 16.59
N GLU A 4 0.66 -17.63 16.80
CA GLU A 4 1.43 -16.39 16.73
C GLU A 4 1.25 -15.83 15.31
N GLU A 5 0.55 -14.71 15.24
CA GLU A 5 0.28 -14.02 13.99
C GLU A 5 1.62 -13.51 13.44
N VAL A 6 2.08 -14.08 12.33
CA VAL A 6 3.36 -13.73 11.70
C VAL A 6 3.36 -12.25 11.36
N ALA A 7 4.41 -11.53 11.76
CA ALA A 7 4.55 -10.10 11.50
C ALA A 7 5.73 -9.82 10.56
N TYR A 8 5.48 -9.09 9.48
CA TYR A 8 6.51 -8.63 8.55
C TYR A 8 6.82 -7.16 8.79
N TYR A 9 8.11 -6.87 8.87
CA TYR A 9 8.63 -5.53 9.06
C TYR A 9 9.30 -5.04 7.78
N PHE A 10 8.89 -3.88 7.28
CA PHE A 10 9.41 -3.29 6.05
C PHE A 10 9.53 -1.77 6.16
N ASP A 11 10.07 -1.12 5.13
CA ASP A 11 10.43 0.29 5.13
C ASP A 11 9.31 1.26 4.69
N GLY A 12 8.10 0.76 4.39
CA GLY A 12 6.98 1.56 3.88
C GLY A 12 7.02 1.80 2.36
N SER A 13 8.08 1.39 1.67
CA SER A 13 8.19 1.56 0.22
C SER A 13 7.31 0.58 -0.55
N MET A 14 6.97 0.93 -1.80
CA MET A 14 6.26 0.02 -2.72
C MET A 14 7.07 -1.27 -2.95
N VAL A 15 8.39 -1.15 -3.09
CA VAL A 15 9.28 -2.31 -3.30
C VAL A 15 9.24 -3.23 -2.08
N GLY A 16 9.29 -2.68 -0.87
CA GLY A 16 9.16 -3.44 0.37
C GLY A 16 7.79 -4.10 0.50
N LEU A 17 6.70 -3.38 0.21
CA LEU A 17 5.34 -3.92 0.23
C LEU A 17 5.17 -5.11 -0.72
N LEU A 18 5.65 -4.98 -1.96
CA LEU A 18 5.56 -6.07 -2.94
C LEU A 18 6.54 -7.22 -2.61
N SER A 19 7.68 -6.94 -1.97
CA SER A 19 8.58 -7.96 -1.43
C SER A 19 7.90 -8.76 -0.32
N CYS A 20 7.12 -8.12 0.55
CA CYS A 20 6.27 -8.79 1.55
C CYS A 20 5.27 -9.73 0.89
N VAL A 21 4.57 -9.28 -0.16
CA VAL A 21 3.63 -10.12 -0.92
C VAL A 21 4.35 -11.33 -1.52
N PHE A 22 5.51 -11.12 -2.15
CA PHE A 22 6.30 -12.22 -2.71
C PHE A 22 6.66 -13.27 -1.64
N ARG A 23 7.17 -12.80 -0.50
CA ARG A 23 7.56 -13.65 0.62
C ARG A 23 6.36 -14.45 1.16
N ALA A 24 5.20 -13.81 1.32
CA ALA A 24 3.97 -14.48 1.75
C ALA A 24 3.62 -15.69 0.89
N PHE A 25 3.76 -15.58 -0.44
CA PHE A 25 3.56 -16.73 -1.34
C PHE A 25 4.71 -17.75 -1.27
N GLN A 26 5.95 -17.30 -1.12
CA GLN A 26 7.12 -18.17 -1.01
C GLN A 26 7.04 -19.09 0.21
N PHE A 27 6.60 -18.57 1.35
CA PHE A 27 6.52 -19.28 2.64
C PHE A 27 5.11 -19.77 2.98
N LYS A 28 4.11 -19.47 2.14
CA LYS A 28 2.68 -19.74 2.38
C LYS A 28 2.13 -19.05 3.64
N GLU A 29 2.73 -17.92 4.00
CA GLU A 29 2.36 -17.03 5.11
C GLU A 29 1.34 -16.01 4.59
N LEU A 30 0.10 -16.45 4.32
CA LEU A 30 -0.94 -15.61 3.70
C LEU A 30 -1.72 -14.73 4.70
N GLN A 31 -1.55 -15.00 6.00
CA GLN A 31 -2.10 -14.21 7.09
C GLN A 31 -0.95 -13.60 7.87
N VAL A 32 -0.63 -12.35 7.54
CA VAL A 32 0.52 -11.63 8.08
C VAL A 32 0.10 -10.23 8.46
N ARG A 33 0.60 -9.77 9.60
CA ARG A 33 0.52 -8.37 10.02
C ARG A 33 1.72 -7.59 9.49
N LEU A 34 1.49 -6.50 8.76
CA LEU A 34 2.55 -5.60 8.37
C LEU A 34 2.89 -4.63 9.51
N CYS A 35 4.17 -4.32 9.62
CA CYS A 35 4.72 -3.34 10.54
C CYS A 35 5.80 -2.50 9.82
N LEU A 36 5.99 -1.25 10.24
CA LEU A 36 7.07 -0.41 9.74
C LEU A 36 8.33 -0.60 10.59
N ASN A 37 9.50 -0.53 9.97
CA ASN A 37 10.79 -0.64 10.65
C ASN A 37 11.03 0.46 11.70
N ASP A 38 10.42 1.64 11.55
CA ASP A 38 10.73 2.86 12.32
C ASP A 38 9.90 3.04 13.60
N THR A 39 8.96 2.13 13.91
CA THR A 39 8.23 2.20 15.19
C THR A 39 9.12 1.71 16.34
N ALA A 40 9.89 2.62 16.93
CA ALA A 40 10.95 2.39 17.93
C ALA A 40 10.51 1.79 19.30
N GLN A 41 9.43 1.01 19.38
CA GLN A 41 9.03 0.31 20.61
C GLN A 41 8.68 -1.14 20.29
N HIS A 42 9.71 -1.99 20.20
CA HIS A 42 9.53 -3.42 20.03
C HIS A 42 9.94 -4.14 21.31
N GLY A 43 9.04 -4.98 21.82
CA GLY A 43 9.36 -5.90 22.91
C GLY A 43 10.50 -6.81 22.49
N LEU A 44 11.48 -7.00 23.37
CA LEU A 44 12.75 -7.71 23.13
C LEU A 44 12.65 -9.15 22.60
N PHE A 45 11.44 -9.72 22.49
CA PHE A 45 11.21 -11.17 22.32
C PHE A 45 10.18 -11.54 21.24
N ALA A 46 9.70 -10.60 20.42
CA ALA A 46 8.86 -10.96 19.28
C ALA A 46 9.74 -11.41 18.10
N ASP A 47 9.47 -12.57 17.52
CA ASP A 47 10.14 -13.05 16.30
C ASP A 47 9.88 -12.07 15.14
N LYS A 48 10.84 -11.18 14.90
CA LYS A 48 10.76 -10.13 13.88
C LYS A 48 11.17 -10.71 12.53
N ILE A 49 10.21 -10.87 11.60
CA ILE A 49 10.55 -11.18 10.22
C ILE A 49 10.74 -9.86 9.46
N GLU A 50 12.00 -9.46 9.31
CA GLU A 50 12.34 -8.30 8.49
C GLU A 50 12.36 -8.68 7.01
N VAL A 51 11.62 -7.91 6.21
CA VAL A 51 11.52 -8.09 4.76
C VAL A 51 12.31 -6.97 4.09
N VAL A 52 13.47 -7.35 3.55
CA VAL A 52 14.34 -6.43 2.80
C VAL A 52 13.77 -6.20 1.41
N ASN A 53 13.89 -4.96 0.93
CA ASN A 53 13.53 -4.59 -0.42
C ASN A 53 14.27 -5.45 -1.45
N ASN A 54 13.51 -6.03 -2.38
CA ASN A 54 14.04 -6.75 -3.51
C ASN A 54 13.27 -6.36 -4.78
N GLU A 55 13.94 -5.62 -5.67
CA GLU A 55 13.36 -5.12 -6.91
C GLU A 55 12.85 -6.25 -7.82
N GLN A 56 13.56 -7.38 -7.89
CA GLN A 56 13.15 -8.52 -8.72
C GLN A 56 11.87 -9.17 -8.18
N HIS A 57 11.73 -9.26 -6.86
CA HIS A 57 10.50 -9.75 -6.23
C HIS A 57 9.34 -8.78 -6.48
N ALA A 58 9.58 -7.48 -6.28
CA ALA A 58 8.59 -6.44 -6.50
C ALA A 58 8.11 -6.41 -7.96
N GLU A 59 9.03 -6.42 -8.92
CA GLU A 59 8.73 -6.45 -10.35
C GLU A 59 7.90 -7.68 -10.73
N ARG A 60 8.26 -8.86 -10.21
CA ARG A 60 7.51 -10.09 -10.48
C ARG A 60 6.07 -10.03 -9.95
N VAL A 61 5.88 -9.52 -8.73
CA VAL A 61 4.54 -9.33 -8.16
C VAL A 61 3.76 -8.30 -8.96
N TRP A 62 4.39 -7.17 -9.31
CA TRP A 62 3.76 -6.11 -10.10
C TRP A 62 3.32 -6.60 -11.49
N ALA A 63 4.20 -7.32 -12.20
CA ALA A 63 3.88 -7.92 -13.48
C ALA A 63 2.73 -8.95 -13.39
N ALA A 64 2.64 -9.68 -12.27
CA ALA A 64 1.53 -10.59 -12.03
C ALA A 64 0.21 -9.84 -11.76
N LEU A 65 0.24 -8.72 -11.03
CA LEU A 65 -0.91 -7.84 -10.85
C LEU A 65 -1.38 -7.26 -12.19
N GLN A 66 -0.44 -6.81 -13.05
CA GLN A 66 -0.75 -6.27 -14.38
C GLN A 66 -1.47 -7.26 -15.29
N LYS A 67 -1.24 -8.57 -15.11
CA LYS A 67 -1.93 -9.62 -15.85
C LYS A 67 -3.33 -9.94 -15.33
N LYS A 68 -3.59 -9.68 -14.04
CA LYS A 68 -4.86 -10.05 -13.37
C LYS A 68 -5.83 -8.90 -13.19
N LEU A 69 -5.34 -7.65 -13.22
CA LEU A 69 -6.13 -6.46 -12.92
C LEU A 69 -6.27 -5.57 -14.14
N SER A 70 -7.40 -4.86 -14.24
CA SER A 70 -7.55 -3.76 -15.20
C SER A 70 -6.62 -2.58 -14.88
N SER A 71 -6.33 -1.76 -15.89
CA SER A 71 -5.56 -0.52 -15.72
C SER A 71 -6.17 0.44 -14.68
N SER A 72 -7.51 0.42 -14.55
CA SER A 72 -8.21 1.20 -13.53
C SER A 72 -7.85 0.71 -12.12
N SER A 73 -7.90 -0.59 -11.88
CA SER A 73 -7.60 -1.17 -10.57
C SER A 73 -6.13 -1.06 -10.19
N LEU A 74 -5.20 -1.17 -11.15
CA LEU A 74 -3.79 -0.87 -10.92
C LEU A 74 -3.57 0.58 -10.46
N LYS A 75 -4.30 1.52 -11.08
CA LYS A 75 -4.25 2.94 -10.69
C LYS A 75 -4.84 3.15 -9.29
N GLN A 76 -5.92 2.46 -8.95
CA GLN A 76 -6.50 2.49 -7.60
C GLN A 76 -5.54 1.93 -6.55
N PHE A 77 -4.90 0.80 -6.84
CA PHE A 77 -3.86 0.21 -6.00
C PHE A 77 -2.74 1.23 -5.73
N TYR A 78 -2.22 1.86 -6.79
CA TYR A 78 -1.19 2.88 -6.67
C TYR A 78 -1.65 4.10 -5.85
N PHE A 79 -2.87 4.60 -6.07
CA PHE A 79 -3.40 5.73 -5.31
C PHE A 79 -3.65 5.40 -3.83
N ALA A 80 -4.10 4.19 -3.53
CA ALA A 80 -4.24 3.73 -2.15
C ALA A 80 -2.86 3.64 -1.46
N TYR A 81 -1.80 3.22 -2.17
CA TYR A 81 -0.44 3.22 -1.63
C TYR A 81 0.03 4.63 -1.25
N LEU A 82 -0.29 5.65 -2.05
CA LEU A 82 0.05 7.06 -1.78
C LEU A 82 -0.64 7.65 -0.53
N SER A 83 -1.52 6.90 0.14
CA SER A 83 -2.04 7.33 1.45
C SER A 83 -1.02 7.15 2.58
N GLU A 84 0.07 6.42 2.35
CA GLU A 84 1.23 6.27 3.25
C GLU A 84 0.88 5.91 4.70
N SER A 85 -0.16 5.08 4.88
CA SER A 85 -0.58 4.60 6.20
C SER A 85 -0.38 3.09 6.33
N LEU A 86 -0.03 2.63 7.53
CA LEU A 86 0.15 1.20 7.81
C LEU A 86 -1.11 0.38 7.48
N ASP A 87 -2.28 0.94 7.76
CA ASP A 87 -3.57 0.34 7.44
C ASP A 87 -3.75 0.17 5.92
N ALA A 88 -3.37 1.17 5.13
CA ALA A 88 -3.38 1.07 3.67
C ALA A 88 -2.44 0.00 3.15
N TYR A 89 -1.22 -0.08 3.69
CA TYR A 89 -0.29 -1.14 3.32
C TYR A 89 -0.84 -2.53 3.63
N GLN A 90 -1.45 -2.71 4.81
CA GLN A 90 -2.08 -3.98 5.19
C GLN A 90 -3.21 -4.37 4.22
N HIS A 91 -4.07 -3.42 3.88
CA HIS A 91 -5.17 -3.65 2.95
C HIS A 91 -4.69 -3.93 1.53
N LEU A 92 -3.63 -3.26 1.06
CA LEU A 92 -2.99 -3.53 -0.23
C LEU A 92 -2.36 -4.93 -0.26
N PHE A 93 -1.68 -5.33 0.80
CA PHE A 93 -1.13 -6.68 0.93
C PHE A 93 -2.24 -7.73 0.86
N ASN A 94 -3.29 -7.58 1.68
CA ASN A 94 -4.45 -8.48 1.69
C ASN A 94 -5.16 -8.52 0.34
N TYR A 95 -5.24 -7.37 -0.36
CA TYR A 95 -5.78 -7.30 -1.72
C TYR A 95 -4.94 -8.11 -2.70
N CYS A 96 -3.60 -8.02 -2.65
CA CYS A 96 -2.73 -8.86 -3.48
C CYS A 96 -2.94 -10.35 -3.20
N ILE A 97 -3.02 -10.75 -1.92
CA ILE A 97 -3.34 -12.15 -1.57
C ILE A 97 -4.66 -12.56 -2.22
N TYR A 98 -5.71 -11.76 -2.07
CA TYR A 98 -7.03 -12.07 -2.61
C TYR A 98 -7.05 -12.17 -4.15
N VAL A 99 -6.36 -11.26 -4.85
CA VAL A 99 -6.20 -11.29 -6.32
C VAL A 99 -5.53 -12.57 -6.80
N PHE A 100 -4.48 -13.01 -6.11
CA PHE A 100 -3.72 -14.19 -6.52
C PHE A 100 -4.39 -15.51 -6.11
N SER A 101 -5.11 -15.53 -4.98
CA SER A 101 -5.87 -16.69 -4.53
C SER A 101 -7.20 -16.89 -5.28
N SER A 102 -7.70 -15.86 -5.96
CA SER A 102 -8.97 -15.94 -6.69
C SER A 102 -8.82 -16.37 -8.14
N HIS A 103 -9.76 -17.20 -8.60
CA HIS A 103 -9.90 -17.63 -10.00
C HIS A 103 -10.74 -16.66 -10.85
N VAL A 104 -11.52 -15.80 -10.21
CA VAL A 104 -12.38 -14.80 -10.85
C VAL A 104 -11.86 -13.39 -10.55
N SER A 105 -12.31 -12.39 -11.33
CA SER A 105 -11.99 -11.00 -11.02
C SER A 105 -12.68 -10.57 -9.74
N ILE A 106 -11.91 -9.97 -8.84
CA ILE A 106 -12.36 -9.48 -7.53
C ILE A 106 -12.55 -7.96 -7.50
N GLU A 107 -12.27 -7.27 -8.61
CA GLU A 107 -12.14 -5.81 -8.68
C GLU A 107 -13.39 -5.04 -8.23
N LYS A 108 -14.56 -5.69 -8.26
CA LYS A 108 -15.85 -5.11 -7.85
C LYS A 108 -16.49 -5.84 -6.68
N ASP A 109 -15.76 -6.73 -6.02
CA ASP A 109 -16.25 -7.38 -4.81
C ASP A 109 -16.11 -6.44 -3.60
N TYR A 110 -16.96 -5.41 -3.55
CA TYR A 110 -16.99 -4.43 -2.47
C TYR A 110 -17.47 -5.01 -1.13
N SER A 111 -17.85 -6.30 -1.08
CA SER A 111 -18.11 -6.99 0.19
C SER A 111 -16.81 -7.35 0.90
N HIS A 112 -15.70 -7.50 0.16
CA HIS A 112 -14.39 -7.75 0.73
C HIS A 112 -13.78 -6.46 1.33
N PRO A 113 -13.36 -6.45 2.61
CA PRO A 113 -12.89 -5.24 3.29
C PRO A 113 -11.78 -4.49 2.54
N SER A 114 -10.76 -5.20 2.03
CA SER A 114 -9.66 -4.55 1.28
C SER A 114 -10.07 -3.95 -0.06
N VAL A 115 -11.04 -4.54 -0.76
CA VAL A 115 -11.53 -3.98 -2.03
C VAL A 115 -12.27 -2.67 -1.76
N LEU A 116 -13.10 -2.66 -0.72
CA LEU A 116 -13.82 -1.48 -0.26
C LEU A 116 -12.86 -0.38 0.22
N ALA A 117 -11.89 -0.71 1.07
CA ALA A 117 -10.92 0.24 1.62
C ALA A 117 -10.08 0.93 0.52
N ILE A 118 -9.52 0.16 -0.42
CA ILE A 118 -8.77 0.70 -1.57
C ILE A 118 -9.62 1.65 -2.41
N THR A 119 -10.89 1.30 -2.64
CA THR A 119 -11.83 2.16 -3.36
C THR A 119 -12.08 3.48 -2.62
N GLN A 120 -12.18 3.45 -1.29
CA GLN A 120 -12.38 4.63 -0.46
C GLN A 120 -11.15 5.54 -0.43
N TRP A 121 -9.95 4.99 -0.26
CA TRP A 121 -8.71 5.78 -0.28
C TRP A 121 -8.43 6.39 -1.64
N THR A 122 -8.65 5.64 -2.72
CA THR A 122 -8.54 6.19 -4.08
C THR A 122 -9.41 7.43 -4.23
N LYS A 123 -10.65 7.39 -3.73
CA LYS A 123 -11.55 8.57 -3.75
C LYS A 123 -11.01 9.69 -2.86
N LYS A 124 -10.46 9.41 -1.67
CA LYS A 124 -9.88 10.44 -0.79
C LYS A 124 -8.69 11.13 -1.46
N VAL A 125 -7.72 10.38 -1.96
CA VAL A 125 -6.53 10.90 -2.66
C VAL A 125 -6.92 11.65 -3.93
N GLY A 126 -7.89 11.12 -4.69
CA GLY A 126 -8.42 11.82 -5.87
C GLY A 126 -9.06 13.17 -5.53
N ARG A 127 -9.81 13.27 -4.42
CA ARG A 127 -10.36 14.54 -3.94
C ARG A 127 -9.26 15.52 -3.53
N GLU A 128 -8.25 15.06 -2.80
CA GLU A 128 -7.09 15.91 -2.44
C GLU A 128 -6.41 16.46 -3.69
N LYS A 129 -6.09 15.59 -4.66
CA LYS A 129 -5.50 15.99 -5.95
C LYS A 129 -6.33 17.04 -6.68
N HIS A 130 -7.65 16.88 -6.74
CA HIS A 130 -8.55 17.88 -7.34
C HIS A 130 -8.59 19.20 -6.57
N ARG A 131 -8.58 19.18 -5.24
CA ARG A 131 -8.51 20.40 -4.42
C ARG A 131 -7.21 21.15 -4.67
N MET A 132 -6.09 20.43 -4.72
CA MET A 132 -4.79 21.02 -5.02
C MET A 132 -4.81 21.72 -6.38
N GLU A 133 -5.30 21.08 -7.44
CA GLU A 133 -5.41 21.69 -8.77
C GLU A 133 -6.35 22.91 -8.81
N ALA A 134 -7.48 22.85 -8.10
CA ALA A 134 -8.49 23.90 -8.15
C ALA A 134 -8.11 25.13 -7.30
N PHE A 135 -7.47 24.93 -6.14
CA PHE A 135 -7.37 25.94 -5.09
C PHE A 135 -5.94 26.37 -4.73
N ILE A 136 -4.89 25.67 -5.18
CA ILE A 136 -3.52 26.14 -4.96
C ILE A 136 -3.30 27.46 -5.71
N ARG A 137 -2.75 28.45 -5.00
CA ARG A 137 -2.40 29.76 -5.55
C ARG A 137 -0.99 30.11 -5.12
N PHE A 138 -0.11 30.19 -6.09
CA PHE A 138 1.28 30.56 -5.85
C PHE A 138 1.42 32.08 -5.68
N LYS A 139 2.22 32.49 -4.69
CA LYS A 139 2.69 33.86 -4.50
C LYS A 139 4.18 33.91 -4.83
N LYS A 140 4.58 34.87 -5.66
CA LYS A 140 5.99 35.12 -5.99
C LYS A 140 6.63 35.96 -4.87
N THR A 141 7.74 35.48 -4.34
CA THR A 141 8.59 36.23 -3.39
C THR A 141 9.48 37.24 -4.13
N LYS A 142 10.15 38.12 -3.39
CA LYS A 142 11.10 39.08 -3.98
C LYS A 142 12.28 38.38 -4.67
N ASP A 143 12.64 37.20 -4.20
CA ASP A 143 13.73 36.37 -4.73
C ASP A 143 13.26 35.42 -5.86
N GLU A 144 12.13 35.76 -6.49
CA GLU A 144 11.49 35.00 -7.58
C GLU A 144 11.02 33.57 -7.27
N LEU A 145 11.09 33.13 -6.01
CA LEU A 145 10.53 31.86 -5.58
C LEU A 145 9.00 31.92 -5.52
N PHE A 146 8.31 30.91 -6.06
CA PHE A 146 6.86 30.76 -5.97
C PHE A 146 6.48 29.83 -4.81
N LEU A 147 5.65 30.32 -3.89
CA LEU A 147 5.23 29.58 -2.70
C LEU A 147 3.69 29.50 -2.62
N SER A 148 3.15 28.38 -2.15
CA SER A 148 1.73 28.25 -1.78
C SER A 148 1.62 27.59 -0.41
N LEU A 149 0.72 28.11 0.42
CA LEU A 149 0.32 27.45 1.66
C LEU A 149 -0.80 26.47 1.34
N VAL A 150 -0.65 25.22 1.77
CA VAL A 150 -1.65 24.16 1.58
C VAL A 150 -1.99 23.58 2.94
N ARG A 151 -3.28 23.43 3.22
CA ARG A 151 -3.78 22.63 4.34
C ARG A 151 -4.37 21.34 3.75
N PRO A 152 -3.74 20.18 3.94
CA PRO A 152 -4.30 18.88 3.56
C PRO A 152 -5.54 18.53 4.38
N ASP A 153 -6.45 17.69 3.85
CA ASP A 153 -7.61 17.11 4.60
C ASP A 153 -7.43 15.61 4.96
#